data_AF-A0A4V3RXR7-F1
#
_entry.id   AF-A0A4V3RXR7-F1
#
_cell.length_a   1.000
_cell.length_b   1.000
_cell.length_c   1.000
_cell.angle_alpha   90.00
_cell.angle_beta   90.00
_cell.angle_gamma   90.00
#
_symmetry.space_group_name_H-M   'P 1'
#
loop_
_entity.id
_entity.type
_entity.pdbx_description
1 polymer ?
#
loop_
_entity_poly.entity_id
_entity_poly.type
_entity_poly.pdbx_seq_one_letter_code
_entity_poly.pdbx_strand_id
1 'polypeptide(L)'
;MSQTDTPSASDLAALVAARLCHDLVSPISALGAALSVLDDDRAEDMREDAIELVRTGARQARAKLEYCRLAFGAGGSKPAVIDMAEIRRLADAMFQDARAELVWKSDAAGLEKPAARVLMNLVWLAVDSLPRGGTVTIEAAASDGGARLKIVSAGPKVRLEDAYVTAMSGRAPESGFDGRSVQPYYAGLIAREHGGRAGVEVGEDRAVFTALIAPMAREAA
;
A
#
# COMPACT_ATOMS: atom_id res chain seq x y z
N MET A 1 21.13 18.97 18.62
CA MET A 1 20.67 19.63 17.38
C MET A 1 20.14 18.53 16.46
N SER A 2 18.88 18.67 16.07
CA SER A 2 18.03 17.64 15.44
C SER A 2 18.54 17.23 14.05
N GLN A 3 19.16 16.05 13.93
CA GLN A 3 19.33 15.38 12.65
C GLN A 3 17.97 14.76 12.27
N THR A 4 17.21 15.49 11.46
CA THR A 4 16.13 14.91 10.68
C THR A 4 16.76 14.18 9.50
N ASP A 5 17.12 12.92 9.68
CA ASP A 5 17.78 12.06 8.67
C ASP A 5 16.83 11.71 7.52
N THR A 6 16.32 12.71 6.82
CA THR A 6 15.55 12.52 5.58
C THR A 6 16.46 11.80 4.58
N PRO A 7 16.06 10.65 4.00
CA PRO A 7 16.86 9.97 3.00
C PRO A 7 17.08 10.91 1.82
N SER A 8 18.26 10.84 1.19
CA SER A 8 18.47 11.56 -0.06
C SER A 8 17.46 11.08 -1.11
N ALA A 9 17.22 11.89 -2.15
CA ALA A 9 16.29 11.50 -3.22
C ALA A 9 16.68 10.17 -3.88
N SER A 10 17.99 9.91 -4.05
CA SER A 10 18.51 8.65 -4.57
C SER A 10 18.29 7.48 -3.60
N ASP A 11 18.49 7.69 -2.30
CA ASP A 11 18.29 6.63 -1.29
C ASP A 11 16.81 6.28 -1.16
N LEU A 12 15.92 7.28 -1.15
CA LEU A 12 14.48 7.06 -1.16
C LEU A 12 14.05 6.28 -2.39
N ALA A 13 14.55 6.66 -3.58
CA ALA A 13 14.26 5.95 -4.82
C ALA A 13 14.76 4.49 -4.78
N ALA A 14 15.97 4.26 -4.27
CA ALA A 14 16.54 2.93 -4.12
C ALA A 14 15.74 2.06 -3.14
N LEU A 15 15.36 2.60 -1.98
CA LEU A 15 14.57 1.90 -0.97
C LEU A 15 13.16 1.54 -1.47
N VAL A 16 12.48 2.48 -2.15
CA VAL A 16 11.17 2.21 -2.77
C VAL A 16 11.30 1.15 -3.87
N ALA A 17 12.32 1.25 -4.72
CA ALA A 17 12.59 0.24 -5.76
C ALA A 17 12.86 -1.14 -5.15
N ALA A 18 13.68 -1.21 -4.10
CA ALA A 18 13.98 -2.45 -3.40
C ALA A 18 12.71 -3.08 -2.79
N ARG A 19 11.84 -2.27 -2.18
CA ARG A 19 10.55 -2.72 -1.64
C ARG A 19 9.64 -3.28 -2.73
N LEU A 20 9.50 -2.56 -3.85
CA LEU A 20 8.69 -3.00 -4.98
C LEU A 20 9.21 -4.31 -5.59
N CYS A 21 10.52 -4.42 -5.77
CA CYS A 21 11.16 -5.63 -6.27
C CYS A 21 10.92 -6.81 -5.32
N HIS A 22 11.15 -6.64 -4.02
CA HIS A 22 10.90 -7.66 -3.00
C HIS A 22 9.47 -8.21 -3.09
N ASP A 23 8.46 -7.33 -3.16
CA ASP A 23 7.06 -7.75 -3.13
C ASP A 23 6.56 -8.35 -4.46
N LEU A 24 7.22 -8.03 -5.58
CA LEU A 24 6.93 -8.59 -6.90
C LEU A 24 7.67 -9.90 -7.17
N VAL A 25 8.80 -10.17 -6.50
CA VAL A 25 9.57 -11.41 -6.71
C VAL A 25 8.72 -12.65 -6.47
N SER A 26 7.95 -12.70 -5.37
CA SER A 26 7.17 -13.89 -5.01
C SER A 26 6.20 -14.39 -6.11
N PRO A 27 5.26 -13.57 -6.63
CA PRO A 27 4.36 -14.04 -7.69
C PRO A 27 5.09 -14.34 -9.00
N ILE A 28 6.21 -13.67 -9.30
CA ILE A 28 7.02 -13.96 -10.49
C ILE A 28 7.77 -15.29 -10.36
N SER A 29 8.33 -15.59 -9.19
CA SER A 29 8.98 -16.88 -8.92
C SER A 29 8.00 -18.04 -9.00
N ALA A 30 6.76 -17.86 -8.52
CA ALA A 30 5.71 -18.87 -8.63
C ALA A 30 5.38 -19.21 -10.09
N LEU A 31 5.33 -18.20 -10.97
CA LEU A 31 5.16 -18.41 -12.41
C LEU A 31 6.30 -19.22 -13.02
N GLY A 32 7.54 -18.90 -12.66
CA GLY A 32 8.72 -19.64 -13.13
C GLY A 32 8.71 -21.11 -12.71
N ALA A 33 8.37 -21.38 -11.44
CA ALA A 33 8.23 -22.74 -10.93
C ALA A 33 7.12 -23.53 -11.66
N ALA A 34 5.99 -22.88 -11.94
CA ALA A 34 4.90 -23.50 -12.68
C ALA A 34 5.32 -23.87 -14.12
N LEU A 35 6.05 -22.99 -14.81
CA LEU A 35 6.59 -23.26 -16.14
C LEU A 35 7.56 -24.45 -16.13
N SER A 36 8.43 -24.54 -15.12
CA SER A 36 9.34 -25.69 -14.99
C SER A 36 8.61 -27.03 -14.83
N VAL A 37 7.43 -27.05 -14.19
CA VAL A 37 6.59 -28.26 -14.11
C VAL A 37 5.94 -28.56 -15.47
N LEU A 38 5.51 -27.54 -16.21
CA LEU A 38 4.88 -27.71 -17.53
C LEU A 38 5.87 -28.19 -18.61
N ASP A 39 7.16 -27.91 -18.44
CA ASP A 39 8.25 -28.32 -19.34
C ASP A 39 8.81 -29.72 -18.99
N ASP A 40 8.40 -30.34 -17.87
CA ASP A 40 8.83 -31.68 -17.47
C ASP A 40 7.82 -32.74 -17.90
N ASP A 41 8.14 -33.49 -18.96
CA ASP A 41 7.35 -34.61 -19.47
C ASP A 41 7.08 -35.70 -18.41
N ARG A 42 7.82 -35.72 -17.30
CA ARG A 42 7.66 -36.68 -16.20
C ARG A 42 6.64 -36.24 -15.15
N ALA A 43 6.14 -35.01 -15.24
CA ALA A 43 5.23 -34.38 -14.26
C ALA A 43 3.80 -34.21 -14.81
N GLU A 44 3.35 -35.13 -15.68
CA GLU A 44 2.01 -35.08 -16.29
C GLU A 44 0.87 -35.01 -15.25
N ASP A 45 1.04 -35.67 -14.12
CA ASP A 45 0.08 -35.68 -13.00
C ASP A 45 -0.05 -34.33 -12.29
N MET A 46 0.98 -33.47 -12.37
CA MET A 46 0.99 -32.12 -11.79
C MET A 46 0.63 -31.01 -12.78
N ARG A 47 0.32 -31.36 -14.03
CA ARG A 47 0.14 -30.38 -15.10
C ARG A 47 -1.04 -29.43 -14.85
N GLU A 48 -2.14 -29.93 -14.32
CA GLU A 48 -3.32 -29.09 -13.99
C GLU A 48 -3.01 -28.11 -12.85
N ASP A 49 -2.36 -28.57 -11.80
CA ASP A 49 -1.91 -27.73 -10.67
C ASP A 49 -0.94 -26.64 -11.14
N ALA A 50 -0.03 -26.97 -12.06
CA ALA A 50 0.88 -26.00 -12.64
C ALA A 50 0.15 -24.92 -13.46
N ILE A 51 -0.89 -25.28 -14.24
CA ILE A 51 -1.72 -24.30 -14.96
C ILE A 51 -2.44 -23.37 -13.97
N GLU A 52 -3.00 -23.91 -12.89
CA GLU A 52 -3.64 -23.09 -11.85
C GLU A 52 -2.64 -22.18 -11.12
N LEU A 53 -1.42 -22.65 -10.90
CA LEU A 53 -0.34 -21.83 -10.35
C LEU A 53 0.05 -20.69 -11.30
N VAL A 54 0.11 -20.94 -12.62
CA VAL A 54 0.30 -19.87 -13.62
C VAL A 54 -0.83 -18.84 -13.53
N ARG A 55 -2.09 -19.29 -13.52
CA ARG A 55 -3.25 -18.39 -13.46
C ARG A 55 -3.23 -17.53 -12.20
N THR A 56 -2.95 -18.14 -11.05
CA THR A 56 -2.89 -17.45 -9.76
C THR A 56 -1.70 -16.48 -9.69
N GLY A 57 -0.50 -16.92 -10.07
CA GLY A 57 0.69 -16.06 -10.10
C GLY A 57 0.53 -14.86 -11.02
N ALA A 58 -0.02 -15.05 -12.22
CA ALA A 58 -0.28 -13.98 -13.18
C ALA A 58 -1.32 -12.97 -12.65
N ARG A 59 -2.40 -13.46 -12.03
CA ARG A 59 -3.44 -12.63 -11.41
C ARG A 59 -2.85 -11.78 -10.28
N GLN A 60 -2.08 -12.39 -9.38
CA GLN A 60 -1.44 -11.71 -8.25
C GLN A 60 -0.40 -10.68 -8.70
N ALA A 61 0.47 -11.04 -9.65
CA ALA A 61 1.46 -10.12 -10.22
C ALA A 61 0.79 -8.89 -10.85
N ARG A 62 -0.26 -9.10 -11.65
CA ARG A 62 -1.02 -8.03 -12.28
C ARG A 62 -1.69 -7.12 -11.25
N ALA A 63 -2.43 -7.68 -10.30
CA ALA A 63 -3.14 -6.91 -9.28
C ALA A 63 -2.17 -6.05 -8.46
N LYS A 64 -1.05 -6.64 -8.03
CA LYS A 64 0.00 -5.92 -7.29
C LYS A 64 0.63 -4.82 -8.13
N LEU A 65 0.93 -5.06 -9.41
CA LEU A 65 1.48 -4.05 -10.31
C LEU A 65 0.51 -2.88 -10.52
N GLU A 66 -0.77 -3.15 -10.79
CA GLU A 66 -1.80 -2.12 -10.96
C GLU A 66 -1.95 -1.27 -9.68
N TYR A 67 -1.94 -1.91 -8.50
CA TYR A 67 -1.98 -1.22 -7.21
C TYR A 67 -0.74 -0.34 -7.00
N CYS A 68 0.46 -0.89 -7.17
CA CYS A 68 1.72 -0.19 -7.00
C CYS A 68 1.84 1.03 -7.93
N ARG A 69 1.30 0.93 -9.16
CA ARG A 69 1.27 2.06 -10.10
C ARG A 69 0.48 3.25 -9.57
N LEU A 70 -0.59 3.02 -8.80
CA LEU A 70 -1.30 4.11 -8.13
C LEU A 70 -0.63 4.50 -6.80
N ALA A 71 -0.23 3.54 -5.97
CA ALA A 71 0.32 3.82 -4.63
C ALA A 71 1.68 4.54 -4.67
N PHE A 72 2.60 4.12 -5.55
CA PHE A 72 3.99 4.60 -5.61
C PHE A 72 4.33 5.36 -6.91
N GLY A 73 3.52 5.21 -7.96
CA GLY A 73 3.81 5.82 -9.26
C GLY A 73 3.61 7.34 -9.28
N ALA A 74 4.53 8.05 -9.93
CA ALA A 74 4.44 9.50 -10.18
C ALA A 74 3.29 9.87 -11.15
N GLY A 75 2.74 8.89 -11.87
CA GLY A 75 1.48 8.99 -12.61
C GLY A 75 1.52 9.86 -13.86
N GLY A 76 2.12 9.34 -14.94
CA GLY A 76 1.76 9.76 -16.29
C GLY A 76 0.59 8.91 -16.79
N SER A 77 -0.61 9.52 -16.90
CA SER A 77 -1.86 9.08 -17.57
C SER A 77 -3.15 9.11 -16.72
N LYS A 78 -3.07 9.15 -15.39
CA LYS A 78 -4.29 9.17 -14.53
C LYS A 78 -4.79 10.60 -14.25
N PRO A 79 -6.11 10.82 -14.12
CA PRO A 79 -6.67 12.15 -13.86
C PRO A 79 -6.21 12.73 -12.51
N ALA A 80 -6.40 14.04 -12.33
CA ALA A 80 -6.09 14.73 -11.07
C ALA A 80 -6.90 14.17 -9.88
N VAL A 81 -8.12 13.71 -10.15
CA VAL A 81 -9.02 13.04 -9.20
C VAL A 81 -9.16 11.57 -9.61
N ILE A 82 -8.98 10.67 -8.65
CA ILE A 82 -9.14 9.23 -8.81
C ILE A 82 -10.49 8.83 -8.23
N ASP A 83 -11.31 8.15 -9.05
CA ASP A 83 -12.60 7.62 -8.63
C ASP A 83 -12.44 6.61 -7.48
N MET A 84 -13.30 6.71 -6.47
CA MET A 84 -13.31 5.79 -5.33
C MET A 84 -13.62 4.35 -5.75
N ALA A 85 -14.39 4.14 -6.83
CA ALA A 85 -14.65 2.83 -7.40
C ALA A 85 -13.38 2.19 -7.97
N GLU A 86 -12.50 2.97 -8.61
CA GLU A 86 -11.21 2.48 -9.11
C GLU A 86 -10.24 2.17 -7.96
N ILE A 87 -10.21 3.03 -6.93
CA ILE A 87 -9.43 2.78 -5.71
C ILE A 87 -9.85 1.45 -5.06
N ARG A 88 -11.17 1.26 -4.89
CA ARG A 88 -11.74 0.02 -4.35
C ARG A 88 -11.39 -1.19 -5.22
N ARG A 89 -11.60 -1.10 -6.54
CA ARG A 89 -11.28 -2.19 -7.47
C ARG A 89 -9.81 -2.63 -7.36
N LEU A 90 -8.89 -1.68 -7.30
CA LEU A 90 -7.45 -1.97 -7.20
C LEU A 90 -7.12 -2.66 -5.86
N ALA A 91 -7.66 -2.16 -4.75
CA ALA A 91 -7.43 -2.72 -3.44
C ALA A 91 -8.05 -4.10 -3.26
N ASP A 92 -9.30 -4.29 -3.68
CA ASP A 92 -9.98 -5.58 -3.62
C ASP A 92 -9.23 -6.62 -4.48
N ALA A 93 -8.74 -6.24 -5.66
CA ALA A 93 -7.94 -7.12 -6.50
C ALA A 93 -6.58 -7.47 -5.86
N MET A 94 -5.91 -6.50 -5.23
CA MET A 94 -4.61 -6.72 -4.57
C MET A 94 -4.75 -7.65 -3.36
N PHE A 95 -5.81 -7.50 -2.57
CA PHE A 95 -6.00 -8.19 -1.30
C PHE A 95 -7.05 -9.30 -1.35
N GLN A 96 -7.44 -9.76 -2.54
CA GLN A 96 -8.44 -10.83 -2.72
C GLN A 96 -8.11 -12.12 -1.95
N ASP A 97 -6.83 -12.46 -1.86
CA ASP A 97 -6.32 -13.67 -1.19
C ASP A 97 -5.83 -13.37 0.25
N ALA A 98 -5.99 -12.13 0.73
CA ALA A 98 -5.58 -11.75 2.07
C ALA A 98 -6.50 -12.36 3.13
N ARG A 99 -5.94 -12.65 4.31
CA ARG A 99 -6.74 -13.10 5.47
C ARG A 99 -7.62 -12.01 6.05
N ALA A 100 -7.36 -10.75 5.71
CA ALA A 100 -8.10 -9.60 6.20
C ALA A 100 -9.21 -9.22 5.21
N GLU A 101 -10.40 -8.94 5.73
CA GLU A 101 -11.53 -8.44 4.96
C GLU A 101 -11.44 -6.91 4.83
N LEU A 102 -11.63 -6.37 3.63
CA LEU A 102 -11.73 -4.92 3.40
C LEU A 102 -13.19 -4.46 3.52
N VAL A 103 -13.45 -3.55 4.46
CA VAL A 103 -14.78 -2.95 4.68
C VAL A 103 -14.72 -1.46 4.34
N TRP A 104 -15.38 -1.07 3.26
CA TRP A 104 -15.38 0.31 2.79
C TRP A 104 -16.55 1.12 3.36
N LYS A 105 -16.23 2.21 4.07
CA LYS A 105 -17.18 3.17 4.65
C LYS A 105 -16.79 4.59 4.23
N SER A 106 -16.93 4.88 2.95
CA SER A 106 -16.51 6.15 2.34
C SER A 106 -17.67 6.76 1.57
N ASP A 107 -17.95 8.03 1.84
CA ASP A 107 -18.95 8.83 1.12
C ASP A 107 -18.31 9.66 -0.02
N ALA A 108 -16.98 9.69 -0.11
CA ALA A 108 -16.28 10.40 -1.18
C ALA A 108 -16.44 9.67 -2.52
N ALA A 109 -16.88 10.40 -3.56
CA ALA A 109 -16.94 9.90 -4.93
C ALA A 109 -15.55 9.69 -5.56
N GLY A 110 -14.55 10.44 -5.09
CA GLY A 110 -13.17 10.32 -5.53
C GLY A 110 -12.22 11.09 -4.62
N LEU A 111 -10.92 10.89 -4.83
CA LEU A 111 -9.85 11.55 -4.11
C LEU A 111 -8.88 12.21 -5.08
N GLU A 112 -8.41 13.40 -4.73
CA GLU A 112 -7.25 13.97 -5.41
C GLU A 112 -6.06 13.01 -5.31
N LYS A 113 -5.25 12.97 -6.36
CA LYS A 113 -4.16 12.00 -6.53
C LYS A 113 -3.24 11.87 -5.31
N PRO A 114 -2.84 12.94 -4.59
CA PRO A 114 -2.05 12.80 -3.37
C PRO A 114 -2.78 12.02 -2.27
N ALA A 115 -4.06 12.32 -2.04
CA ALA A 115 -4.88 11.61 -1.05
C ALA A 115 -5.13 10.15 -1.45
N ALA A 116 -5.37 9.88 -2.74
CA ALA A 116 -5.47 8.51 -3.23
C ALA A 116 -4.18 7.71 -2.99
N ARG A 117 -3.01 8.29 -3.27
CA ARG A 117 -1.70 7.65 -3.03
C ARG A 117 -1.48 7.35 -1.54
N VAL A 118 -1.80 8.29 -0.66
CA VAL A 118 -1.69 8.08 0.79
C VAL A 118 -2.65 6.98 1.24
N LEU A 119 -3.92 7.03 0.82
CA LEU A 119 -4.91 6.00 1.15
C LEU A 119 -4.42 4.60 0.75
N MET A 120 -3.95 4.43 -0.49
CA MET A 120 -3.45 3.15 -0.98
C MET A 120 -2.24 2.65 -0.16
N ASN A 121 -1.33 3.53 0.26
CA ASN A 121 -0.25 3.10 1.16
C ASN A 121 -0.75 2.70 2.55
N LEU A 122 -1.70 3.44 3.12
CA LEU A 122 -2.25 3.14 4.45
C LEU A 122 -3.09 1.85 4.46
N VAL A 123 -3.87 1.58 3.42
CA VAL A 123 -4.63 0.33 3.29
C VAL A 123 -3.68 -0.87 3.25
N TRP A 124 -2.57 -0.78 2.51
CA TRP A 124 -1.58 -1.84 2.49
C TRP A 124 -1.00 -2.09 3.88
N LEU A 125 -0.50 -1.04 4.54
CA LEU A 125 0.05 -1.17 5.90
C LEU A 125 -0.99 -1.71 6.90
N ALA A 126 -2.25 -1.36 6.72
CA ALA A 126 -3.35 -1.86 7.53
C ALA A 126 -3.60 -3.36 7.33
N VAL A 127 -3.56 -3.87 6.10
CA VAL A 127 -3.66 -5.31 5.84
C VAL A 127 -2.44 -6.06 6.41
N ASP A 128 -1.23 -5.54 6.19
CA ASP A 128 0.02 -6.16 6.68
C ASP A 128 0.08 -6.23 8.22
N SER A 129 -0.63 -5.34 8.91
CA SER A 129 -0.75 -5.34 10.37
C SER A 129 -1.58 -6.49 10.95
N LEU A 130 -2.28 -7.28 10.10
CA LEU A 130 -3.20 -8.35 10.48
C LEU A 130 -2.68 -9.74 10.06
N PRO A 131 -1.58 -10.24 10.65
CA PRO A 131 -0.96 -11.51 10.23
C PRO A 131 -1.88 -12.73 10.43
N ARG A 132 -2.89 -12.61 11.30
CA ARG A 132 -3.88 -13.66 11.59
C ARG A 132 -5.25 -13.39 10.97
N GLY A 133 -5.35 -12.41 10.07
CA GLY A 133 -6.63 -11.94 9.52
C GLY A 133 -7.37 -11.00 10.47
N GLY A 134 -8.60 -10.65 10.08
CA GLY A 134 -9.41 -9.64 10.75
C GLY A 134 -10.10 -8.74 9.74
N THR A 135 -10.40 -7.51 10.13
CA THR A 135 -11.09 -6.53 9.30
C THR A 135 -10.27 -5.25 9.18
N VAL A 136 -10.17 -4.73 7.96
CA VAL A 136 -9.65 -3.39 7.66
C VAL A 136 -10.83 -2.51 7.25
N THR A 137 -11.26 -1.61 8.14
CA THR A 137 -12.31 -0.63 7.84
C THR A 137 -11.68 0.63 7.25
N ILE A 138 -12.15 1.05 6.08
CA ILE A 138 -11.58 2.14 5.30
C ILE A 138 -12.60 3.29 5.23
N GLU A 139 -12.27 4.40 5.87
CA GLU A 139 -13.06 5.63 5.88
C GLU A 139 -12.29 6.74 5.14
N ALA A 140 -12.91 7.32 4.10
CA ALA A 140 -12.35 8.46 3.37
C ALA A 140 -13.44 9.52 3.17
N ALA A 141 -13.07 10.77 3.46
CA ALA A 141 -13.89 11.94 3.22
C ALA A 141 -13.08 12.97 2.44
N ALA A 142 -13.69 13.57 1.41
CA ALA A 142 -13.11 14.61 0.60
C ALA A 142 -14.07 15.80 0.55
N SER A 143 -13.52 17.00 0.68
CA SER A 143 -14.27 18.26 0.63
C SER A 143 -13.37 19.36 0.04
N ASP A 144 -13.90 20.57 -0.10
CA ASP A 144 -13.09 21.73 -0.49
C ASP A 144 -11.93 22.02 0.49
N GLY A 145 -12.01 21.53 1.73
CA GLY A 145 -10.94 21.62 2.73
C GLY A 145 -9.87 20.52 2.63
N GLY A 146 -9.87 19.72 1.56
CA GLY A 146 -8.95 18.60 1.36
C GLY A 146 -9.55 17.25 1.76
N ALA A 147 -8.68 16.28 2.08
CA ALA A 147 -9.08 14.91 2.38
C ALA A 147 -8.72 14.48 3.81
N ARG A 148 -9.63 13.72 4.43
CA ARG A 148 -9.44 13.03 5.70
C ARG A 148 -9.56 11.53 5.49
N LEU A 149 -8.53 10.80 5.89
CA LEU A 149 -8.43 9.36 5.74
C LEU A 149 -8.31 8.73 7.13
N LYS A 150 -9.03 7.63 7.34
CA LYS A 150 -8.93 6.82 8.55
C LYS A 150 -9.08 5.35 8.16
N ILE A 151 -8.10 4.54 8.53
CA ILE A 151 -8.09 3.10 8.27
C ILE A 151 -7.94 2.40 9.62
N VAL A 152 -8.85 1.48 9.93
CA VAL A 152 -8.85 0.74 11.19
C VAL A 152 -8.63 -0.73 10.90
N SER A 153 -7.51 -1.26 11.36
CA SER A 153 -7.27 -2.70 11.43
C SER A 153 -7.76 -3.23 12.77
N ALA A 154 -8.57 -4.27 12.76
CA ALA A 154 -9.05 -4.95 13.97
C ALA A 154 -8.96 -6.47 13.77
N GLY A 155 -8.32 -7.16 14.70
CA GLY A 155 -8.13 -8.60 14.61
C GLY A 155 -7.15 -9.13 15.66
N PRO A 156 -7.03 -10.46 15.77
CA PRO A 156 -6.20 -11.08 16.79
C PRO A 156 -4.70 -10.80 16.54
N LYS A 157 -4.02 -10.25 17.54
CA LYS A 157 -2.58 -9.93 17.49
C LYS A 157 -2.23 -8.97 16.35
N VAL A 158 -2.86 -7.80 16.34
CA VAL A 158 -2.39 -6.70 15.49
C VAL A 158 -0.91 -6.44 15.77
N ARG A 159 -0.11 -6.36 14.70
CA ARG A 159 1.33 -6.17 14.82
C ARG A 159 1.81 -5.05 13.92
N LEU A 160 2.39 -4.04 14.53
CA LEU A 160 3.13 -2.97 13.86
C LEU A 160 4.43 -2.71 14.63
N GLU A 161 5.52 -2.48 13.90
CA GLU A 161 6.79 -2.13 14.52
C GLU A 161 6.82 -0.62 14.84
N ASP A 162 7.48 -0.22 15.93
CA ASP A 162 7.61 1.20 16.32
C ASP A 162 8.28 2.06 15.23
N ALA A 163 9.11 1.42 14.40
CA ALA A 163 9.70 2.01 13.21
C ALA A 163 8.65 2.56 12.24
N TYR A 164 7.45 1.99 12.17
CA TYR A 164 6.38 2.44 11.27
C TYR A 164 5.80 3.78 11.72
N VAL A 165 5.52 3.91 13.02
CA VAL A 165 5.04 5.15 13.64
C VAL A 165 6.07 6.25 13.44
N THR A 166 7.34 5.93 13.74
CA THR A 166 8.46 6.86 13.63
C THR A 166 8.67 7.31 12.18
N ALA A 167 8.78 6.37 11.25
CA ALA A 167 8.96 6.64 9.82
C ALA A 167 7.82 7.45 9.23
N MET A 168 6.56 7.09 9.53
CA MET A 168 5.38 7.81 9.02
C MET A 168 5.36 9.28 9.48
N SER A 169 5.84 9.55 10.70
CA SER A 169 5.99 10.91 11.21
C SER A 169 7.14 11.71 10.56
N GLY A 170 7.93 11.08 9.68
CA GLY A 170 9.04 11.70 8.96
C GLY A 170 10.39 11.63 9.66
N ARG A 171 10.50 10.82 10.71
CA ARG A 171 11.75 10.60 11.44
C ARG A 171 12.36 9.27 11.03
N ALA A 172 13.68 9.21 10.94
CA ALA A 172 14.37 7.93 10.77
C ALA A 172 14.19 7.07 12.04
N PRO A 173 13.89 5.77 11.89
CA PRO A 173 14.06 4.81 12.98
C PRO A 173 15.52 4.75 13.46
N GLU A 174 15.77 4.20 14.65
CA GLU A 174 17.13 4.09 15.21
C GLU A 174 18.08 3.29 14.28
N SER A 175 17.55 2.30 13.57
CA SER A 175 18.29 1.51 12.58
C SER A 175 18.45 2.17 11.20
N GLY A 176 17.97 3.41 11.04
CA GLY A 176 17.83 4.07 9.75
C GLY A 176 16.65 3.56 8.93
N PHE A 177 16.53 4.07 7.70
CA PHE A 177 15.50 3.63 6.75
C PHE A 177 15.87 2.32 6.05
N ASP A 178 14.88 1.46 5.88
CA ASP A 178 14.99 0.12 5.31
C ASP A 178 13.71 -0.24 4.51
N GLY A 179 13.63 -1.47 3.98
CA GLY A 179 12.47 -1.92 3.20
C GLY A 179 11.14 -1.94 3.97
N ARG A 180 11.17 -1.95 5.31
CA ARG A 180 9.97 -1.95 6.15
C ARG A 180 9.51 -0.52 6.44
N SER A 181 10.44 0.36 6.76
CA SER A 181 10.17 1.75 7.14
C SER A 181 10.00 2.70 5.94
N VAL A 182 10.47 2.34 4.74
CA VAL A 182 10.34 3.20 3.56
C VAL A 182 8.89 3.47 3.15
N GLN A 183 8.01 2.46 3.20
CA GLN A 183 6.60 2.63 2.82
C GLN A 183 5.83 3.57 3.77
N PRO A 184 5.87 3.39 5.11
CA PRO A 184 5.24 4.34 6.03
C PRO A 184 5.86 5.74 5.90
N TYR A 185 7.18 5.84 5.75
CA TYR A 185 7.85 7.12 5.49
C TYR A 185 7.32 7.81 4.23
N TYR A 186 7.21 7.07 3.12
CA TYR A 186 6.72 7.56 1.84
C TYR A 186 5.27 8.06 1.91
N ALA A 187 4.39 7.31 2.60
CA ALA A 187 3.01 7.75 2.83
C ALA A 187 2.96 9.06 3.62
N GLY A 188 3.76 9.16 4.69
CA GLY A 188 3.90 10.38 5.49
C GLY A 188 4.50 11.54 4.70
N LEU A 189 5.47 11.28 3.83
CA LEU A 189 6.11 12.27 2.98
C LEU A 189 5.12 12.90 2.02
N ILE A 190 4.34 12.10 1.29
CA ILE A 190 3.30 12.62 0.38
C ILE A 190 2.33 13.53 1.14
N ALA A 191 1.89 13.11 2.33
CA ALA A 191 0.98 13.90 3.14
C ALA A 191 1.60 15.27 3.53
N ARG A 192 2.87 15.27 3.98
CA ARG A 192 3.58 16.51 4.36
C ARG A 192 3.82 17.44 3.18
N GLU A 193 4.19 16.90 2.01
CA GLU A 193 4.37 17.68 0.77
C GLU A 193 3.08 18.39 0.33
N HIS A 194 1.92 17.86 0.73
CA HIS A 194 0.60 18.42 0.43
C HIS A 194 -0.04 19.04 1.68
N GLY A 195 0.75 19.71 2.52
CA GLY A 195 0.27 20.53 3.65
C GLY A 195 -0.42 19.74 4.77
N GLY A 196 -0.22 18.43 4.79
CA GLY A 196 -0.93 17.49 5.65
C GLY A 196 -0.02 16.69 6.58
N ARG A 197 -0.54 15.57 7.08
CA ARG A 197 0.20 14.61 7.93
C ARG A 197 -0.43 13.23 7.87
N ALA A 198 0.38 12.20 8.13
CA ALA A 198 -0.10 10.84 8.35
C ALA A 198 0.48 10.30 9.67
N GLY A 199 -0.23 9.36 10.29
CA GLY A 199 0.19 8.71 11.52
C GLY A 199 -0.55 7.41 11.77
N VAL A 200 -0.09 6.66 12.77
CA VAL A 200 -0.70 5.41 13.20
C VAL A 200 -0.64 5.29 14.71
N GLU A 201 -1.74 4.83 15.30
CA GLU A 201 -1.87 4.48 16.71
C GLU A 201 -2.09 2.97 16.82
N VAL A 202 -1.34 2.31 17.71
CA VAL A 202 -1.35 0.86 17.87
C VAL A 202 -1.85 0.52 19.27
N GLY A 203 -2.83 -0.38 19.34
CA GLY A 203 -3.31 -1.03 20.56
C GLY A 203 -3.22 -2.56 20.43
N GLU A 204 -3.70 -3.28 21.43
CA GLU A 204 -3.50 -4.74 21.57
C GLU A 204 -4.06 -5.56 20.37
N ASP A 205 -5.30 -5.29 19.96
CA ASP A 205 -5.96 -5.96 18.82
C ASP A 205 -6.46 -4.94 17.77
N ARG A 206 -5.86 -3.75 17.74
CA ARG A 206 -6.31 -2.67 16.88
C ARG A 206 -5.17 -1.75 16.45
N ALA A 207 -5.16 -1.36 15.18
CA ALA A 207 -4.35 -0.26 14.68
C ALA A 207 -5.23 0.77 13.97
N VAL A 208 -4.95 2.06 14.17
CA VAL A 208 -5.69 3.16 13.55
C VAL A 208 -4.71 4.04 12.80
N PHE A 209 -4.76 3.96 11.47
CA PHE A 209 -4.01 4.82 10.58
C PHE A 209 -4.86 6.05 10.26
N THR A 210 -4.25 7.23 10.28
CA THR A 210 -4.93 8.48 9.94
C THR A 210 -4.08 9.31 8.99
N ALA A 211 -4.74 10.05 8.11
CA ALA A 211 -4.09 11.09 7.34
C ALA A 211 -5.00 12.28 7.07
N LEU A 212 -4.40 13.46 7.01
CA LEU A 212 -4.99 14.70 6.52
C LEU A 212 -4.16 15.17 5.34
N ILE A 213 -4.83 15.60 4.27
CA ILE A 213 -4.22 16.13 3.05
C ILE A 213 -4.90 17.45 2.74
N ALA A 214 -4.14 18.52 2.55
CA ALA A 214 -4.69 19.81 2.16
C ALA A 214 -5.23 19.74 0.71
N PRO A 215 -6.21 20.58 0.33
CA PRO A 215 -6.72 20.59 -1.04
C PRO A 215 -5.62 21.02 -2.00
N MET A 216 -5.58 20.41 -3.20
CA MET A 216 -4.73 20.93 -4.27
C MET A 216 -5.17 22.35 -4.62
N ALA A 217 -4.21 23.27 -4.76
CA ALA A 217 -4.51 24.61 -5.23
C ALA A 217 -5.21 24.50 -6.59
N ARG A 218 -6.44 25.02 -6.68
CA ARG A 218 -7.12 25.13 -7.97
C ARG A 218 -6.33 26.14 -8.79
N GLU A 219 -5.77 25.74 -9.94
CA GLU A 219 -5.27 26.71 -10.91
C GLU A 219 -6.43 27.67 -11.22
N ALA A 220 -6.22 28.96 -10.97
CA ALA A 220 -7.17 29.97 -11.38
C ALA A 220 -7.27 29.92 -12.91
N ALA A 221 -8.48 29.64 -13.41
CA ALA A 221 -8.79 29.62 -14.83
C ALA A 221 -8.59 31.00 -15.47
#